data_AF-A0A2V9DMT4-F1
#
_entry.id   AF-A0A2V9DMT4-F1
#
_cell.length_a   1.000
_cell.length_b   1.000
_cell.length_c   1.000
_cell.angle_alpha   90.00
_cell.angle_beta   90.00
_cell.angle_gamma   90.00
#
_symmetry.space_group_name_H-M   'P 1'
#
loop_
_entity.id
_entity.type
_entity.pdbx_description
1 polymer ?
#
loop_
_entity_poly.entity_id
_entity_poly.type
_entity_poly.pdbx_seq_one_letter_code
_entity_poly.pdbx_strand_id
1 'polypeptide(L)'
;MPLVRPFETSFGRTADRRILLIEVDADGVAGWGECVAGERPSYSPETIETAWHVLRDFIWPALARKEFSAASDVWEMLASIRGHNMAKAAIEAAVWDAEARQKNLPLWKLIGGTLEEIACGVSIGIQESDDELERVVEKELAAGYQRIKIKVKPGYDVAPVARLRRRFPKIRLMVDANSAYRLEDAARLRELEPYYLMMIEQPLGWDDIWSHAELQRQLKTPICLDECIH
;
A
#
# COMPACT_ATOMS: atom_id res chain seq x y z
N MET A 1 -3.79 -18.20 -0.16
CA MET A 1 -4.80 -17.80 -1.16
C MET A 1 -4.10 -17.58 -2.49
N PRO A 2 -4.41 -18.36 -3.54
CA PRO A 2 -3.86 -18.13 -4.88
C PRO A 2 -4.40 -16.84 -5.48
N LEU A 3 -3.57 -16.09 -6.19
CA LEU A 3 -4.00 -14.88 -6.91
C LEU A 3 -4.59 -15.26 -8.27
N VAL A 4 -5.62 -14.53 -8.71
CA VAL A 4 -6.23 -14.70 -10.04
C VAL A 4 -5.19 -14.57 -11.15
N ARG A 5 -4.20 -13.69 -10.95
CA ARG A 5 -3.01 -13.54 -11.79
C ARG A 5 -1.82 -13.17 -10.89
N PRO A 6 -0.59 -13.62 -11.23
CA PRO A 6 0.59 -13.16 -10.52
C PRO A 6 0.75 -11.63 -10.61
N PHE A 7 1.21 -11.02 -9.52
CA PHE A 7 1.46 -9.58 -9.42
C PHE A 7 2.96 -9.33 -9.32
N GLU A 8 3.53 -8.61 -10.28
CA GLU A 8 4.97 -8.30 -10.34
C GLU A 8 5.24 -6.82 -10.06
N THR A 9 6.14 -6.56 -9.11
CA THR A 9 6.65 -5.25 -8.71
C THR A 9 8.15 -5.14 -9.02
N SER A 10 8.81 -4.05 -8.60
CA SER A 10 10.26 -3.90 -8.75
C SER A 10 11.07 -4.93 -7.95
N PHE A 11 10.52 -5.42 -6.83
CA PHE A 11 11.21 -6.28 -5.87
C PHE A 11 10.78 -7.76 -5.92
N GLY A 12 9.84 -8.14 -6.79
CA GLY A 12 9.51 -9.55 -6.99
C GLY A 12 8.14 -9.81 -7.64
N ARG A 13 7.85 -11.10 -7.82
CA ARG A 13 6.59 -11.61 -8.37
C ARG A 13 5.88 -12.49 -7.34
N THR A 14 4.61 -12.18 -7.07
CA THR A 14 3.77 -12.90 -6.12
C THR A 14 2.66 -13.63 -6.85
N ALA A 15 2.52 -14.94 -6.63
CA ALA A 15 1.45 -15.77 -7.19
C ALA A 15 0.44 -16.24 -6.11
N ASP A 16 0.89 -16.33 -4.86
CA ASP A 16 0.13 -16.79 -3.72
C ASP A 16 0.32 -15.83 -2.55
N ARG A 17 -0.73 -15.65 -1.75
CA ARG A 17 -0.70 -14.88 -0.51
C ARG A 17 -0.99 -15.77 0.68
N ARG A 18 -0.07 -15.83 1.63
CA ARG A 18 -0.36 -16.23 3.00
C ARG A 18 -0.79 -14.98 3.77
N ILE A 19 -1.86 -15.10 4.52
CA ILE A 19 -2.49 -13.97 5.20
C ILE A 19 -2.57 -14.32 6.68
N LEU A 20 -2.17 -13.37 7.53
CA LEU A 20 -2.34 -13.48 8.97
C LEU A 20 -3.59 -12.70 9.38
N LEU A 21 -4.59 -13.43 9.86
CA LEU A 21 -5.84 -12.88 10.38
C LEU A 21 -5.84 -12.88 11.90
N ILE A 22 -6.47 -11.88 12.48
CA ILE A 22 -6.62 -11.70 13.92
C ILE A 22 -8.11 -11.55 14.21
N GLU A 23 -8.59 -12.34 15.16
CA GLU A 23 -9.92 -12.19 15.75
C GLU A 23 -9.73 -11.72 17.20
N VAL A 24 -10.43 -10.65 17.58
CA VAL A 24 -10.48 -10.16 18.95
C VAL A 24 -11.91 -10.27 19.45
N ASP A 25 -12.10 -10.89 20.61
CA ASP A 25 -13.35 -10.79 21.36
C ASP A 25 -13.24 -9.60 22.33
N ALA A 26 -14.07 -8.58 22.12
CA ALA A 26 -14.24 -7.45 23.02
C ALA A 26 -15.65 -7.48 23.59
N ASP A 27 -15.77 -7.80 24.88
CA ASP A 27 -17.04 -7.90 25.60
C ASP A 27 -18.09 -8.80 24.93
N GLY A 28 -17.65 -9.94 24.38
CA GLY A 28 -18.49 -10.90 23.67
C GLY A 28 -18.81 -10.52 22.22
N VAL A 29 -18.16 -9.48 21.68
CA VAL A 29 -18.25 -9.08 20.27
C VAL A 29 -16.94 -9.36 19.56
N ALA A 30 -16.99 -10.26 18.58
CA ALA A 30 -15.86 -10.56 17.72
C ALA A 30 -15.62 -9.45 16.68
N GLY A 31 -14.38 -9.00 16.56
CA GLY A 31 -13.88 -8.12 15.52
C GLY A 31 -12.68 -8.72 14.80
N TRP A 32 -12.52 -8.37 13.52
CA TRP A 32 -11.52 -8.96 12.64
C TRP A 32 -10.52 -7.94 12.11
N GLY A 33 -9.25 -8.35 12.07
CA GLY A 33 -8.15 -7.59 11.49
C GLY A 33 -7.27 -8.47 10.60
N GLU A 34 -6.62 -7.84 9.63
CA GLU A 34 -5.68 -8.49 8.71
C GLU A 34 -4.32 -7.82 8.81
N CYS A 35 -3.26 -8.60 8.98
CA CYS A 35 -1.90 -8.09 8.91
C CYS A 35 -1.41 -8.08 7.46
N VAL A 36 -0.95 -6.92 7.01
CA VAL A 36 -0.47 -6.71 5.63
C VAL A 36 0.99 -7.11 5.39
N ALA A 37 1.69 -7.58 6.43
CA ALA A 37 3.07 -8.05 6.32
C ALA A 37 3.18 -9.20 5.30
N GLY A 38 4.22 -9.15 4.47
CA GLY A 38 4.44 -10.12 3.41
C GLY A 38 5.14 -11.40 3.88
N GLU A 39 5.28 -12.37 2.98
CA GLU A 39 6.06 -13.60 3.22
C GLU A 39 7.56 -13.33 3.29
N ARG A 40 8.00 -12.20 2.73
CA ARG A 40 9.41 -11.76 2.66
C ARG A 40 9.50 -10.28 3.03
N PRO A 41 10.63 -9.83 3.60
CA PRO A 41 10.84 -8.45 3.99
C PRO A 41 11.28 -7.60 2.78
N SER A 42 10.49 -7.65 1.70
CA SER A 42 10.84 -7.02 0.41
C SER A 42 10.16 -5.67 0.20
N TYR A 43 9.01 -5.45 0.83
CA TYR A 43 8.30 -4.16 0.82
C TYR A 43 8.60 -3.36 2.10
N SER A 44 8.55 -4.04 3.26
CA SER A 44 8.95 -3.49 4.55
C SER A 44 9.82 -4.50 5.31
N PRO A 45 10.40 -4.12 6.45
CA PRO A 45 11.12 -5.05 7.32
C PRO A 45 10.24 -6.15 7.94
N GLU A 46 8.91 -5.97 7.94
CA GLU A 46 7.97 -6.90 8.55
C GLU A 46 7.61 -8.07 7.63
N THR A 47 7.59 -9.27 8.20
CA THR A 47 7.09 -10.49 7.58
C THR A 47 5.95 -11.09 8.39
N ILE A 48 5.21 -12.03 7.80
CA ILE A 48 4.19 -12.82 8.52
C ILE A 48 4.76 -13.47 9.78
N GLU A 49 5.98 -14.02 9.73
CA GLU A 49 6.57 -14.71 10.88
C GLU A 49 7.01 -13.74 11.98
N THR A 50 7.58 -12.59 11.60
CA THR A 50 7.94 -11.56 12.60
C THR A 50 6.69 -10.94 13.20
N ALA A 51 5.65 -10.68 12.39
CA ALA A 51 4.38 -10.14 12.87
C ALA A 51 3.70 -11.13 13.82
N TRP A 52 3.64 -12.43 13.46
CA TRP A 52 3.11 -13.48 14.32
C TRP A 52 3.84 -13.57 15.65
N HIS A 53 5.17 -13.58 15.63
CA HIS A 53 5.99 -13.59 16.83
C HIS A 53 5.66 -12.40 17.74
N VAL A 54 5.65 -11.19 17.18
CA VAL A 54 5.41 -9.96 17.95
C VAL A 54 3.97 -9.87 18.47
N LEU A 55 3.00 -10.31 17.67
CA LEU A 55 1.61 -10.43 18.07
C LEU A 55 1.45 -11.36 19.27
N ARG A 56 1.99 -12.58 19.18
CA ARG A 56 1.85 -13.62 20.20
C ARG A 56 2.58 -13.28 21.50
N ASP A 57 3.84 -12.84 21.39
CA ASP A 57 4.75 -12.79 22.54
C ASP A 57 4.79 -11.43 23.23
N PHE A 58 4.32 -10.35 22.57
CA PHE A 58 4.44 -8.98 23.09
C PHE A 58 3.14 -8.19 23.01
N ILE A 59 2.54 -8.05 21.82
CA ILE A 59 1.33 -7.22 21.62
C ILE A 59 0.13 -7.81 22.35
N TRP A 60 -0.17 -9.10 22.14
CA TRP A 60 -1.30 -9.74 22.81
C TRP A 60 -1.16 -9.71 24.34
N PRO A 61 -0.02 -10.08 24.95
CA PRO A 61 0.16 -9.93 26.41
C PRO A 61 -0.01 -8.49 26.91
N ALA A 62 0.33 -7.47 26.11
CA ALA A 62 0.17 -6.06 26.49
C ALA A 62 -1.29 -5.61 26.50
N LEU A 63 -2.15 -6.18 25.64
CA LEU A 63 -3.56 -5.84 25.51
C LEU A 63 -4.51 -6.79 26.24
N ALA A 64 -4.13 -8.06 26.39
CA ALA A 64 -4.99 -9.10 26.94
C ALA A 64 -5.44 -8.71 28.35
N ARG A 65 -6.76 -8.71 28.55
CA ARG A 65 -7.41 -8.36 29.84
C ARG A 65 -7.14 -6.93 30.31
N LYS A 66 -6.77 -6.03 29.40
CA LYS A 66 -6.78 -4.59 29.66
C LYS A 66 -8.16 -4.03 29.35
N GLU A 67 -8.56 -3.07 30.15
CA GLU A 67 -9.71 -2.22 29.87
C GLU A 67 -9.24 -1.00 29.09
N PHE A 68 -9.97 -0.63 28.06
CA PHE A 68 -9.79 0.59 27.29
C PHE A 68 -11.16 1.14 26.90
N SER A 69 -11.23 2.45 26.64
CA SER A 69 -12.51 3.14 26.42
C SER A 69 -12.92 3.20 24.95
N ALA A 70 -11.94 3.16 24.06
CA ALA A 70 -12.11 3.16 22.61
C ALA A 70 -10.95 2.43 21.94
N ALA A 71 -11.18 1.95 20.71
CA ALA A 71 -10.18 1.33 19.85
C ALA A 71 -8.99 2.26 19.59
N SER A 72 -9.21 3.58 19.59
CA SER A 72 -8.14 4.59 19.48
C SER A 72 -7.11 4.55 20.62
N ASP A 73 -7.46 3.96 21.76
CA ASP A 73 -6.55 3.84 22.91
C ASP A 73 -5.47 2.77 22.68
N VAL A 74 -5.75 1.80 21.79
CA VAL A 74 -4.89 0.62 21.55
C VAL A 74 -3.49 1.03 21.10
N TRP A 75 -3.36 2.03 20.23
CA TRP A 75 -2.06 2.45 19.72
C TRP A 75 -1.12 2.93 20.84
N GLU A 76 -1.64 3.76 21.75
CA GLU A 76 -0.87 4.30 22.87
C GLU A 76 -0.49 3.20 23.88
N MET A 77 -1.40 2.24 24.10
CA MET A 77 -1.11 1.07 24.95
C MET A 77 0.07 0.23 24.41
N LEU A 78 0.29 0.26 23.09
CA LEU A 78 1.38 -0.43 22.40
C LEU A 78 2.61 0.46 22.16
N ALA A 79 2.65 1.69 22.68
CA ALA A 79 3.73 2.66 22.42
C ALA A 79 5.12 2.17 22.88
N SER A 80 5.18 1.30 23.91
CA SER A 80 6.43 0.72 24.40
C SER A 80 7.09 -0.25 23.41
N ILE A 81 6.32 -0.85 22.50
CA ILE A 81 6.81 -1.74 21.45
C ILE A 81 7.28 -0.86 20.29
N ARG A 82 8.56 -0.90 19.92
CA ARG A 82 9.09 -0.04 18.84
C ARG A 82 8.88 -0.70 17.48
N GLY A 83 8.41 0.07 16.49
CA GLY A 83 8.10 -0.44 15.15
C GLY A 83 6.96 -1.46 15.17
N HIS A 84 7.04 -2.46 14.28
CA HIS A 84 6.02 -3.50 14.11
C HIS A 84 4.62 -2.93 13.83
N ASN A 85 4.56 -1.86 13.04
CA ASN A 85 3.36 -1.09 12.80
C ASN A 85 2.30 -1.94 12.08
N MET A 86 2.68 -2.85 11.18
CA MET A 86 1.73 -3.75 10.51
C MET A 86 1.13 -4.76 11.50
N ALA A 87 1.93 -5.28 12.45
CA ALA A 87 1.44 -6.17 13.49
C ALA A 87 0.49 -5.44 14.47
N LYS A 88 0.85 -4.23 14.89
CA LYS A 88 0.01 -3.40 15.76
C LYS A 88 -1.30 -2.98 15.09
N ALA A 89 -1.22 -2.49 13.85
CA ALA A 89 -2.38 -2.08 13.08
C ALA A 89 -3.35 -3.24 12.85
N ALA A 90 -2.85 -4.47 12.71
CA ALA A 90 -3.70 -5.63 12.51
C ALA A 90 -4.59 -5.93 13.74
N ILE A 91 -4.04 -5.87 14.95
CA ILE A 91 -4.85 -6.07 16.16
C ILE A 91 -5.74 -4.85 16.44
N GLU A 92 -5.23 -3.64 16.21
CA GLU A 92 -6.00 -2.40 16.37
C GLU A 92 -7.21 -2.39 15.43
N ALA A 93 -7.05 -2.81 14.17
CA ALA A 93 -8.14 -2.95 13.20
C ALA A 93 -9.21 -3.93 13.68
N ALA A 94 -8.82 -5.05 14.32
CA ALA A 94 -9.77 -5.99 14.91
C ALA A 94 -10.58 -5.35 16.05
N VAL A 95 -9.93 -4.52 16.89
CA VAL A 95 -10.61 -3.78 17.95
C VAL A 95 -11.56 -2.71 17.38
N TRP A 96 -11.17 -2.00 16.31
CA TRP A 96 -12.05 -1.08 15.60
C TRP A 96 -13.28 -1.77 14.99
N ASP A 97 -13.12 -2.96 14.41
CA ASP A 97 -14.24 -3.75 13.90
C ASP A 97 -15.19 -4.18 15.04
N ALA A 98 -14.64 -4.63 16.17
CA ALA A 98 -15.43 -4.97 17.35
C ALA A 98 -16.22 -3.76 17.89
N GLU A 99 -15.57 -2.60 18.04
CA GLU A 99 -16.22 -1.37 18.52
C GLU A 99 -17.33 -0.90 17.57
N ALA A 100 -17.07 -0.93 16.25
CA ALA A 100 -18.06 -0.59 15.23
C ALA A 100 -19.31 -1.48 15.36
N ARG A 101 -19.11 -2.79 15.56
CA ARG A 101 -20.19 -3.77 15.78
C ARG A 101 -20.93 -3.53 17.09
N GLN A 102 -20.23 -3.31 18.21
CA GLN A 102 -20.83 -2.98 19.50
C GLN A 102 -21.72 -1.75 19.41
N LYS A 103 -21.29 -0.72 18.68
CA LYS A 103 -22.04 0.52 18.45
C LYS A 103 -23.11 0.39 17.35
N ASN A 104 -23.18 -0.75 16.67
CA ASN A 104 -24.04 -0.97 15.50
C ASN A 104 -23.85 0.13 14.43
N LEU A 105 -22.60 0.51 14.17
CA LEU A 105 -22.21 1.49 13.16
C LEU A 105 -21.30 0.85 12.13
N PRO A 106 -21.40 1.21 10.84
CA PRO A 106 -20.36 0.86 9.90
C PRO A 106 -19.06 1.58 10.28
N LEU A 107 -17.92 0.90 10.16
CA LEU A 107 -16.61 1.44 10.57
C LEU A 107 -16.31 2.82 9.97
N TRP A 108 -16.65 3.04 8.70
CA TRP A 108 -16.42 4.33 8.04
C TRP A 108 -17.13 5.49 8.74
N LYS A 109 -18.32 5.29 9.33
CA LYS A 109 -19.00 6.33 10.12
C LYS A 109 -18.31 6.53 11.46
N LEU A 110 -17.89 5.44 12.10
CA LEU A 110 -17.22 5.49 13.39
C LEU A 110 -15.91 6.29 13.31
N ILE A 111 -15.14 6.13 12.23
CA ILE A 111 -13.88 6.88 12.00
C ILE A 111 -14.09 8.27 11.36
N GLY A 112 -15.34 8.74 11.23
CA GLY A 112 -15.64 10.09 10.75
C GLY A 112 -15.69 10.27 9.22
N GLY A 113 -15.79 9.19 8.46
CA GLY A 113 -16.00 9.22 7.01
C GLY A 113 -17.32 9.90 6.63
N THR A 114 -17.32 10.58 5.49
CA THR A 114 -18.45 11.39 4.99
C THR A 114 -18.97 10.96 3.63
N LEU A 115 -18.30 9.99 2.99
CA LEU A 115 -18.62 9.51 1.65
C LEU A 115 -19.15 8.09 1.73
N GLU A 116 -20.24 7.81 1.01
CA GLU A 116 -20.79 6.46 0.87
C GLU A 116 -20.11 5.69 -0.27
N GLU A 117 -19.51 6.40 -1.22
CA GLU A 117 -18.79 5.85 -2.37
C GLU A 117 -17.45 6.56 -2.56
N ILE A 118 -16.44 5.83 -3.00
CA ILE A 118 -15.11 6.37 -3.30
C ILE A 118 -14.69 6.01 -4.73
N ALA A 119 -13.96 6.93 -5.37
CA ALA A 119 -13.38 6.68 -6.69
C ALA A 119 -12.23 5.67 -6.59
N CYS A 120 -12.37 4.53 -7.26
CA CYS A 120 -11.36 3.48 -7.28
C CYS A 120 -10.40 3.62 -8.47
N GLY A 121 -9.11 3.39 -8.22
CA GLY A 121 -8.10 3.15 -9.24
C GLY A 121 -7.58 1.72 -9.19
N VAL A 122 -6.79 1.33 -10.18
CA VAL A 122 -6.15 0.01 -10.24
C VAL A 122 -4.63 0.16 -10.29
N SER A 123 -3.92 -0.75 -9.61
CA SER A 123 -2.47 -0.91 -9.76
C SER A 123 -2.18 -2.12 -10.63
N ILE A 124 -1.42 -1.90 -11.70
CA ILE A 124 -1.06 -2.90 -12.69
C ILE A 124 0.43 -3.18 -12.53
N GLY A 125 0.76 -4.45 -12.28
CA GLY A 125 2.14 -4.92 -12.19
C GLY A 125 2.88 -4.84 -13.53
N ILE A 126 4.19 -5.10 -13.50
CA ILE A 126 5.01 -5.20 -14.71
C ILE A 126 4.46 -6.35 -15.56
N GLN A 127 4.31 -6.12 -16.88
CA GLN A 127 3.82 -7.12 -17.84
C GLN A 127 4.97 -7.65 -18.71
N GLU A 128 4.76 -8.83 -19.30
CA GLU A 128 5.75 -9.47 -20.19
C GLU A 128 5.98 -8.69 -21.49
N SER A 129 4.98 -7.93 -21.94
CA SER A 129 5.07 -7.07 -23.11
C SER A 129 4.24 -5.80 -22.95
N ASP A 130 4.59 -4.78 -23.71
CA ASP A 130 3.83 -3.54 -23.78
C ASP A 130 2.43 -3.73 -24.40
N ASP A 131 2.25 -4.75 -25.26
CA ASP A 131 0.94 -5.09 -25.85
C ASP A 131 0.00 -5.64 -24.77
N GLU A 132 0.53 -6.52 -23.91
CA GLU A 132 -0.22 -7.06 -22.78
C GLU A 132 -0.57 -5.95 -21.78
N LEU A 133 0.35 -5.00 -21.54
CA LEU A 133 0.08 -3.83 -20.70
C LEU A 133 -1.10 -3.00 -21.23
N GLU A 134 -1.10 -2.66 -22.52
CA GLU A 134 -2.22 -1.91 -23.13
C GLU A 134 -3.54 -2.66 -23.01
N ARG A 135 -3.54 -3.97 -23.25
CA ARG A 135 -4.73 -4.82 -23.16
C ARG A 135 -5.29 -4.88 -21.74
N VAL A 136 -4.42 -4.99 -20.73
CA VAL A 136 -4.82 -4.94 -19.32
C VAL A 136 -5.39 -3.56 -18.99
N VAL A 137 -4.71 -2.48 -19.38
CA VAL A 137 -5.20 -1.11 -19.14
C VAL A 137 -6.58 -0.88 -19.79
N GLU A 138 -6.77 -1.31 -21.04
CA GLU A 138 -8.05 -1.19 -21.74
C GLU A 138 -9.17 -1.94 -21.00
N LYS A 139 -8.89 -3.16 -20.55
CA LYS A 139 -9.83 -3.96 -19.75
C LYS A 139 -10.21 -3.25 -18.45
N GLU A 140 -9.25 -2.73 -17.70
CA GLU A 140 -9.52 -2.10 -16.41
C GLU A 140 -10.25 -0.75 -16.57
N LEU A 141 -9.94 0.02 -17.62
CA LEU A 141 -10.71 1.22 -17.96
C LEU A 141 -12.16 0.87 -18.34
N ALA A 142 -12.37 -0.19 -19.10
CA ALA A 142 -13.71 -0.69 -19.44
C ALA A 142 -14.49 -1.18 -18.21
N ALA A 143 -13.79 -1.65 -17.16
CA ALA A 143 -14.38 -2.01 -15.87
C ALA A 143 -14.76 -0.79 -15.00
N GLY A 144 -14.42 0.44 -15.42
CA GLY A 144 -14.81 1.68 -14.75
C GLY A 144 -13.78 2.26 -13.78
N TYR A 145 -12.54 1.73 -13.74
CA TYR A 145 -11.49 2.30 -12.91
C TYR A 145 -11.14 3.72 -13.34
N GLN A 146 -11.12 4.66 -12.39
CA GLN A 146 -10.98 6.09 -12.66
C GLN A 146 -9.52 6.57 -12.72
N ARG A 147 -8.57 5.68 -12.41
CA ARG A 147 -7.13 5.97 -12.35
C ARG A 147 -6.32 4.71 -12.57
N ILE A 148 -5.27 4.82 -13.37
CA ILE A 148 -4.32 3.75 -13.67
C ILE A 148 -2.97 4.05 -13.00
N LYS A 149 -2.48 3.09 -12.22
CA LYS A 149 -1.12 3.07 -11.66
C LYS A 149 -0.37 1.91 -12.30
N ILE A 150 0.79 2.15 -12.90
CA ILE A 150 1.66 1.07 -13.40
C ILE A 150 2.93 0.96 -12.56
N LYS A 151 3.41 -0.27 -12.35
CA LYS A 151 4.71 -0.51 -11.74
C LYS A 151 5.82 -0.23 -12.74
N VAL A 152 6.86 0.47 -12.30
CA VAL A 152 8.06 0.79 -13.10
C VAL A 152 9.32 0.38 -12.35
N LYS A 153 10.43 0.22 -13.09
CA LYS A 153 11.77 -0.02 -12.55
C LYS A 153 12.81 0.43 -13.57
N PRO A 154 14.09 0.59 -13.21
CA PRO A 154 15.14 0.85 -14.19
C PRO A 154 15.07 -0.12 -15.37
N GLY A 155 14.99 0.42 -16.59
CA GLY A 155 14.82 -0.35 -17.83
C GLY A 155 13.36 -0.63 -18.24
N TYR A 156 12.38 -0.40 -17.36
CA TYR A 156 10.95 -0.51 -17.63
C TYR A 156 10.19 0.69 -17.04
N ASP A 157 10.29 1.85 -17.71
CA ASP A 157 9.75 3.12 -17.23
C ASP A 157 9.20 4.03 -18.35
N VAL A 158 10.08 4.73 -19.07
CA VAL A 158 9.70 5.76 -20.05
C VAL A 158 8.95 5.15 -21.24
N ALA A 159 9.41 4.01 -21.75
CA ALA A 159 8.81 3.34 -22.90
C ALA A 159 7.34 2.90 -22.66
N PRO A 160 7.00 2.13 -21.61
CA PRO A 160 5.62 1.75 -21.35
C PRO A 160 4.72 2.96 -21.05
N VAL A 161 5.23 3.96 -20.32
CA VAL A 161 4.47 5.21 -20.04
C VAL A 161 4.17 5.98 -21.33
N ALA A 162 5.18 6.17 -22.18
CA ALA A 162 5.02 6.87 -23.45
C ALA A 162 3.97 6.20 -24.33
N ARG A 163 4.00 4.87 -24.36
CA ARG A 163 3.08 4.06 -25.12
C ARG A 163 1.64 4.20 -24.60
N LEU A 164 1.42 4.02 -23.31
CA LEU A 164 0.10 4.22 -22.69
C LEU A 164 -0.43 5.62 -22.91
N ARG A 165 0.40 6.66 -22.77
CA ARG A 165 -0.03 8.04 -23.00
C ARG A 165 -0.44 8.29 -24.46
N ARG A 166 0.23 7.67 -25.44
CA ARG A 166 -0.19 7.76 -26.85
C ARG A 166 -1.56 7.09 -27.08
N ARG A 167 -1.77 5.89 -26.53
CA ARG A 167 -3.01 5.13 -26.73
C ARG A 167 -4.19 5.72 -25.94
N PHE A 168 -3.94 6.19 -24.72
CA PHE A 168 -4.92 6.69 -23.77
C PHE A 168 -4.58 8.12 -23.32
N PRO A 169 -4.69 9.13 -24.20
CA PRO A 169 -4.16 10.47 -23.94
C PRO A 169 -4.75 11.16 -22.71
N LYS A 170 -5.99 10.84 -22.34
CA LYS A 170 -6.76 11.53 -21.29
C LYS A 170 -6.83 10.82 -19.94
N ILE A 171 -6.25 9.63 -19.81
CA ILE A 171 -6.38 8.88 -18.54
C ILE A 171 -5.57 9.55 -17.43
N ARG A 172 -6.08 9.39 -16.21
CA ARG A 172 -5.35 9.65 -14.97
C ARG A 172 -4.31 8.55 -14.78
N LEU A 173 -3.06 8.86 -15.09
CA LEU A 173 -1.94 7.91 -15.06
C LEU A 173 -0.93 8.31 -13.99
N MET A 174 -0.43 7.31 -13.27
CA MET A 174 0.67 7.44 -12.33
C MET A 174 1.57 6.22 -12.41
N VAL A 175 2.79 6.37 -11.89
CA VAL A 175 3.77 5.29 -11.84
C VAL A 175 4.23 5.06 -10.41
N ASP A 176 4.66 3.84 -10.12
CA ASP A 176 5.21 3.45 -8.83
C ASP A 176 6.45 2.61 -9.02
N ALA A 177 7.55 3.12 -8.46
CA ALA A 177 8.86 2.51 -8.59
C ALA A 177 9.17 1.51 -7.47
N ASN A 178 8.42 1.55 -6.36
CA ASN A 178 8.72 0.81 -5.13
C ASN A 178 10.21 0.82 -4.79
N SER A 179 10.74 2.02 -4.58
CA SER A 179 12.12 2.25 -4.14
C SER A 179 13.22 1.77 -5.10
N ALA A 180 12.93 1.66 -6.40
CA ALA A 180 13.86 1.06 -7.37
C ALA A 180 14.95 2.00 -7.93
N TYR A 181 14.85 3.32 -7.69
CA TYR A 181 15.81 4.30 -8.21
C TYR A 181 16.67 4.90 -7.10
N ARG A 182 17.71 5.61 -7.52
CA ARG A 182 18.52 6.47 -6.67
C ARG A 182 18.48 7.91 -7.15
N LEU A 183 18.99 8.84 -6.34
CA LEU A 183 18.98 10.26 -6.68
C LEU A 183 19.77 10.54 -7.98
N GLU A 184 20.77 9.71 -8.29
CA GLU A 184 21.53 9.78 -9.53
C GLU A 184 20.67 9.53 -10.78
N ASP A 185 19.53 8.85 -10.63
CA ASP A 185 18.57 8.58 -11.72
C ASP A 185 17.62 9.75 -11.99
N ALA A 186 17.79 10.91 -11.33
CA ALA A 186 16.92 12.08 -11.48
C ALA A 186 16.73 12.50 -12.95
N ALA A 187 17.79 12.42 -13.77
CA ALA A 187 17.72 12.72 -15.19
C ALA A 187 16.76 11.78 -15.93
N ARG A 188 16.80 10.47 -15.60
CA ARG A 188 15.91 9.46 -16.16
C ARG A 188 14.46 9.68 -15.73
N LEU A 189 14.22 9.96 -14.46
CA LEU A 189 12.88 10.23 -13.95
C LEU A 189 12.27 11.51 -14.57
N ARG A 190 13.10 12.51 -14.91
CA ARG A 190 12.65 13.71 -15.62
C ARG A 190 12.14 13.43 -17.04
N GLU A 191 12.59 12.35 -17.68
CA GLU A 191 12.06 11.93 -18.99
C GLU A 191 10.58 11.54 -18.94
N LEU A 192 9.99 11.37 -17.75
CA LEU A 192 8.58 11.10 -17.57
C LEU A 192 7.69 12.36 -17.60
N GLU A 193 8.26 13.56 -17.47
CA GLU A 193 7.50 14.83 -17.43
C GLU A 193 6.56 15.05 -18.63
N PRO A 194 6.96 14.76 -19.89
CA PRO A 194 6.10 14.96 -21.06
C PRO A 194 4.81 14.12 -21.03
N TYR A 195 4.69 13.14 -20.12
CA TYR A 195 3.54 12.26 -20.04
C TYR A 195 2.53 12.65 -18.96
N TYR A 196 2.70 13.81 -18.31
CA TYR A 196 1.71 14.43 -17.41
C TYR A 196 1.15 13.43 -16.39
N LEU A 197 2.05 12.73 -15.71
CA LEU A 197 1.69 11.80 -14.65
C LEU A 197 1.11 12.58 -13.47
N MET A 198 0.13 11.99 -12.77
CA MET A 198 -0.39 12.56 -11.53
C MET A 198 0.69 12.60 -10.45
N MET A 199 1.52 11.56 -10.39
CA MET A 199 2.63 11.42 -9.46
C MET A 199 3.59 10.30 -9.88
N ILE A 200 4.80 10.34 -9.31
CA ILE A 200 5.75 9.22 -9.24
C ILE A 200 5.76 8.78 -7.77
N GLU A 201 5.33 7.55 -7.51
CA GLU A 201 5.23 6.98 -6.16
C GLU A 201 6.52 6.25 -5.77
N GLN A 202 7.01 6.55 -4.57
CA GLN A 202 8.24 6.07 -3.94
C GLN A 202 9.38 5.79 -4.95
N PRO A 203 9.91 6.82 -5.64
CA PRO A 203 11.02 6.62 -6.58
C PRO A 203 12.28 6.09 -5.91
N LEU A 204 12.64 6.60 -4.72
CA LEU A 204 13.92 6.35 -4.06
C LEU A 204 13.77 5.44 -2.84
N GLY A 205 14.86 5.23 -2.11
CA GLY A 205 14.94 4.34 -0.95
C GLY A 205 13.74 4.42 0.01
N TRP A 206 13.33 3.26 0.51
CA TRP A 206 12.13 3.07 1.33
C TRP A 206 12.16 3.87 2.65
N ASP A 207 13.32 4.32 3.10
CA ASP A 207 13.56 5.09 4.34
C ASP A 207 14.13 6.51 4.08
N ASP A 208 14.14 6.98 2.83
CA ASP A 208 14.91 8.17 2.43
C ASP A 208 14.04 9.40 2.13
N ILE A 209 13.58 10.12 3.16
CA ILE A 209 12.79 11.35 2.96
C ILE A 209 13.64 12.50 2.36
N TRP A 210 14.92 12.58 2.73
CA TRP A 210 15.79 13.69 2.34
C TRP A 210 16.05 13.73 0.83
N SER A 211 16.43 12.60 0.24
CA SER A 211 16.69 12.54 -1.21
C SER A 211 15.41 12.68 -2.00
N HIS A 212 14.26 12.24 -1.48
CA HIS A 212 12.96 12.52 -2.12
C HIS A 212 12.69 14.03 -2.17
N ALA A 213 12.99 14.78 -1.10
CA ALA A 213 12.86 16.23 -1.10
C ALA A 213 13.81 16.90 -2.11
N GLU A 214 15.03 16.39 -2.26
CA GLU A 214 15.98 16.89 -3.27
C GLU A 214 15.53 16.55 -4.70
N LEU A 215 15.06 15.33 -4.94
CA LEU A 215 14.52 14.91 -6.23
C LEU A 215 13.29 15.74 -6.60
N GLN A 216 12.40 16.04 -5.66
CA GLN A 216 11.21 16.85 -5.94
C GLN A 216 11.56 18.24 -6.48
N ARG A 217 12.68 18.85 -6.03
CA ARG A 217 13.16 20.14 -6.57
C ARG A 217 13.58 20.07 -8.04
N GLN A 218 13.89 18.87 -8.53
CA GLN A 218 14.38 18.60 -9.87
C GLN A 218 13.28 18.15 -10.85
N LEU A 219 12.06 17.93 -10.36
CA LEU A 219 10.91 17.39 -11.09
C LEU A 219 9.70 18.31 -10.97
N LYS A 220 8.94 18.45 -12.06
CA LYS A 220 7.59 19.05 -12.06
C LYS A 220 6.52 18.04 -11.65
N THR A 221 6.74 16.76 -11.96
CA THR A 221 5.83 15.69 -11.55
C THR A 221 5.87 15.56 -10.03
N PRO A 222 4.71 15.55 -9.34
CA PRO A 222 4.67 15.35 -7.89
C PRO A 222 5.25 13.99 -7.49
N ILE A 223 5.99 13.96 -6.38
CA ILE A 223 6.39 12.74 -5.69
C ILE A 223 5.29 12.37 -4.71
N CYS A 224 4.89 11.11 -4.74
CA CYS A 224 4.07 10.50 -3.70
C CYS A 224 4.95 9.58 -2.87
N LEU A 225 4.82 9.65 -1.55
CA LEU A 225 5.55 8.79 -0.63
C LEU A 225 4.64 7.63 -0.19
N ASP A 226 5.20 6.43 -0.11
CA ASP A 226 4.55 5.21 0.38
C ASP A 226 5.42 4.64 1.52
N GLU A 227 6.46 3.87 1.18
CA GLU A 227 7.24 3.11 2.16
C GLU A 227 7.91 3.97 3.26
N CYS A 228 8.20 5.24 3.01
CA CYS A 228 8.88 6.13 3.97
C CYS A 228 7.93 6.88 4.94
N ILE A 229 6.62 6.62 4.88
CA ILE A 229 5.63 7.15 5.82
C ILE A 229 5.16 6.00 6.72
N HIS A 230 5.44 6.10 8.02
CA HIS A 230 5.20 5.04 9.01
C HIS A 230 4.19 5.42 10.09
#